data_AF-A0A1L7LKC4-F1
#
_entry.id   AF-A0A1L7LKC4-F1
#
_cell.length_a   1.000
_cell.length_b   1.000
_cell.length_c   1.000
_cell.angle_alpha   90.00
_cell.angle_beta   90.00
_cell.angle_gamma   90.00
#
_symmetry.space_group_name_H-M   'P 1'
#
loop_
_entity.id
_entity.type
_entity.pdbx_description
1 polymer ?
#
loop_
_entity_poly.entity_id
_entity_poly.type
_entity_poly.pdbx_seq_one_letter_code
_entity_poly.pdbx_strand_id
1 'polypeptide(L)'
;MTSQRGDLLNPSSKEVEEAIVSLSNDLEGFVTLSWTSVSGDFSFIQALCFDGSYLIEYRTADLKKGYVYRKPNVPIEETLQFFRSFLENQTLTLDADWLQVKAY
;
A
#
# COMPACT_ATOMS: atom_id res chain seq x y z
N MET A 1 3.81 23.18 10.34
CA MET A 1 4.18 21.75 10.37
C MET A 1 4.40 21.34 8.93
N THR A 2 5.64 21.01 8.57
CA THR A 2 6.00 20.57 7.22
C THR A 2 5.58 19.11 7.06
N SER A 3 4.42 18.89 6.45
CA SER A 3 4.03 17.58 5.93
C SER A 3 5.10 17.18 4.90
N GLN A 4 5.93 16.18 5.22
CA GLN A 4 6.90 15.61 4.29
C GLN A 4 6.13 14.78 3.25
N ARG A 5 5.54 15.46 2.27
CA ARG A 5 5.17 14.87 0.98
C ARG A 5 6.44 14.77 0.14
N GLY A 6 6.94 13.57 -0.08
CA GLY A 6 8.06 13.33 -0.97
C GLY A 6 7.94 11.95 -1.58
N ASP A 7 7.94 11.89 -2.91
CA ASP A 7 8.08 10.62 -3.62
C ASP A 7 9.50 10.10 -3.40
N LEU A 8 9.63 8.91 -2.82
CA LEU A 8 10.90 8.23 -2.65
C LEU A 8 11.11 7.25 -3.81
N LEU A 9 12.24 7.38 -4.51
CA LEU A 9 12.64 6.44 -5.56
C LEU A 9 13.50 5.35 -4.94
N ASN A 10 13.03 4.09 -5.02
CA ASN A 10 13.68 2.92 -4.41
C ASN A 10 13.87 3.06 -2.89
N PRO A 11 12.77 3.22 -2.11
CA PRO A 11 12.86 3.39 -0.67
C PRO A 11 13.41 2.12 0.02
N SER A 12 14.13 2.33 1.11
CA SER A 12 14.53 1.26 2.04
C SER A 12 13.33 0.78 2.88
N SER A 13 13.43 -0.43 3.45
CA SER A 13 12.41 -0.95 4.38
C SER A 13 12.13 0.02 5.53
N LYS A 14 13.18 0.67 6.05
CA LYS A 14 13.05 1.63 7.14
C LYS A 14 12.23 2.85 6.75
N GLU A 15 12.47 3.43 5.57
CA GLU A 15 11.70 4.58 5.08
C GLU A 15 10.23 4.22 4.84
N VAL A 16 9.97 3.01 4.33
CA VAL A 16 8.60 2.51 4.16
C VAL A 16 7.90 2.37 5.53
N GLU A 17 8.58 1.80 6.52
CA GLU A 17 8.02 1.65 7.87
C GLU A 17 7.75 3.00 8.53
N GLU A 18 8.69 3.94 8.43
CA GLU A 18 8.54 5.30 8.96
C GLU A 18 7.37 6.05 8.29
N ALA A 19 7.16 5.86 6.99
CA ALA A 19 6.02 6.43 6.28
C ALA A 19 4.68 5.87 6.79
N ILE A 20 4.57 4.55 6.96
CA ILE A 20 3.35 3.89 7.46
C ILE A 20 3.05 4.28 8.92
N VAL A 21 4.08 4.36 9.77
CA VAL A 21 3.93 4.81 11.15
C VAL A 21 3.53 6.29 11.21
N SER A 22 4.14 7.13 10.38
CA SER A 22 3.81 8.57 10.35
C SER A 22 2.37 8.82 9.90
N LEU A 23 1.85 7.96 9.00
CA LEU A 23 0.47 8.00 8.51
C LEU A 23 -0.58 7.88 9.64
N SER A 24 -0.25 7.25 10.78
CA SER A 24 -1.21 7.16 11.91
C SER A 24 -1.58 8.52 12.51
N ASN A 25 -0.78 9.56 12.24
CA ASN A 25 -1.00 10.93 12.72
C ASN A 25 -1.63 11.85 11.65
N ASP A 26 -1.92 11.32 10.45
CA ASP A 26 -2.47 12.08 9.32
C ASP A 26 -3.77 11.41 8.83
N LEU A 27 -4.91 11.92 9.31
CA LEU A 27 -6.25 11.37 9.03
C LEU A 27 -6.67 11.48 7.55
N GLU A 28 -5.99 12.31 6.76
CA GLU A 28 -6.24 12.44 5.31
C GLU A 28 -5.06 11.93 4.47
N GLY A 29 -4.04 11.37 5.13
CA GLY A 29 -2.86 10.85 4.48
C GLY A 29 -3.10 9.52 3.79
N PHE A 30 -2.19 9.18 2.89
CA PHE A 30 -2.04 7.83 2.36
C PHE A 30 -0.56 7.58 2.08
N VAL A 31 -0.19 6.30 2.10
CA VAL A 31 1.14 5.85 1.65
C VAL A 31 0.92 4.88 0.50
N THR A 32 1.59 5.12 -0.62
CA THR A 32 1.58 4.24 -1.79
C THR A 32 2.99 3.78 -2.08
N LEU A 33 3.18 2.47 -2.23
CA LEU A 33 4.38 1.88 -2.79
C LEU A 33 4.03 1.24 -4.13
N SER A 34 4.63 1.75 -5.20
CA SER A 34 4.38 1.30 -6.56
C SER A 34 5.62 0.65 -7.17
N TRP A 35 5.40 -0.35 -8.02
CA TRP A 35 6.44 -0.98 -8.81
C TRP A 35 6.03 -1.06 -10.28
N THR A 36 6.98 -0.71 -11.15
CA THR A 36 6.85 -0.83 -12.61
C THR A 36 7.96 -1.74 -13.13
N SER A 37 7.59 -2.81 -13.83
CA SER A 37 8.55 -3.72 -14.46
C SER A 37 9.24 -3.05 -15.65
N VAL A 38 10.35 -3.65 -16.12
CA VAL A 38 11.03 -3.21 -17.35
C VAL A 38 10.11 -3.33 -18.59
N SER A 39 9.17 -4.28 -18.58
CA SER A 39 8.15 -4.46 -19.62
C SER A 39 6.99 -3.46 -19.52
N GLY A 40 6.92 -2.64 -18.46
CA GLY A 40 5.87 -1.65 -18.24
C GLY A 40 4.67 -2.15 -17.44
N ASP A 41 4.74 -3.35 -16.87
CA ASP A 41 3.71 -3.87 -15.97
C ASP A 41 3.72 -3.07 -14.68
N PHE A 42 2.55 -2.63 -14.23
CA PHE A 42 2.42 -1.74 -13.08
C PHE A 42 1.62 -2.41 -11.97
N SER A 43 2.13 -2.31 -10.74
CA SER A 43 1.47 -2.76 -9.52
C SER A 43 1.69 -1.75 -8.41
N PHE A 44 0.79 -1.74 -7.42
CA PHE A 44 0.99 -0.94 -6.22
C PHE A 44 0.30 -1.56 -5.01
N ILE A 45 0.78 -1.20 -3.84
CA ILE A 45 0.08 -1.30 -2.56
C ILE A 45 -0.12 0.12 -2.00
N GLN A 46 -1.29 0.38 -1.45
CA GLN A 46 -1.64 1.64 -0.80
C GLN A 46 -2.26 1.37 0.57
N ALA A 47 -1.92 2.19 1.55
CA ALA A 47 -2.55 2.24 2.86
C ALA A 47 -3.18 3.61 3.10
N LEU A 48 -4.41 3.60 3.61
CA LEU A 48 -5.10 4.77 4.14
C LEU A 48 -5.43 4.50 5.61
N CYS A 49 -5.11 5.42 6.51
CA CYS A 49 -5.39 5.25 7.94
C CYS A 49 -6.82 5.70 8.26
N PHE A 50 -7.58 4.84 8.94
CA PHE A 50 -8.90 5.10 9.47
C PHE A 50 -8.98 4.59 10.91
N ASP A 51 -9.12 5.51 11.86
CA ASP A 51 -9.40 5.24 13.27
C ASP A 51 -8.48 4.15 13.90
N GLY A 52 -7.17 4.30 13.69
CA GLY A 52 -6.16 3.38 14.23
C GLY A 52 -5.98 2.06 13.48
N SER A 53 -6.71 1.88 12.37
CA SER A 53 -6.54 0.76 11.42
C SER A 53 -6.29 1.28 10.01
N TYR A 54 -5.97 0.38 9.08
CA TYR A 54 -5.68 0.73 7.71
C TYR A 54 -6.65 0.07 6.73
N LEU A 55 -7.07 0.83 5.74
CA LEU A 55 -7.62 0.28 4.50
C LEU A 55 -6.44 0.01 3.56
N ILE A 56 -6.27 -1.25 3.18
CA ILE A 56 -5.23 -1.63 2.22
C ILE A 56 -5.87 -1.81 0.85
N GLU A 57 -5.29 -1.16 -0.16
CA GLU A 57 -5.59 -1.39 -1.55
C GLU A 57 -4.36 -1.97 -2.25
N TYR A 58 -4.57 -3.00 -3.04
CA TYR A 58 -3.52 -3.67 -3.79
C TYR A 58 -3.94 -3.88 -5.23
N ARG A 59 -3.07 -3.50 -6.16
CA ARG A 59 -3.29 -3.69 -7.59
C ARG A 59 -2.17 -4.53 -8.18
N THR A 60 -2.56 -5.62 -8.83
CA THR A 60 -1.68 -6.42 -9.68
C THR A 60 -1.73 -5.94 -11.14
N ALA A 61 -0.70 -6.27 -11.91
CA ALA A 61 -0.60 -5.85 -13.31
C ALA A 61 -1.67 -6.48 -14.22
N ASP A 62 -2.09 -7.70 -13.92
CA ASP A 62 -3.12 -8.45 -14.64
C ASP A 62 -4.55 -8.00 -14.32
N LEU A 63 -4.74 -7.18 -13.27
CA LEU A 63 -6.06 -6.74 -12.86
C LEU A 63 -6.65 -5.74 -13.85
N LYS A 64 -7.93 -5.93 -14.20
CA LYS A 64 -8.67 -5.00 -15.08
C LYS A 64 -8.51 -3.55 -14.60
N LYS A 65 -8.35 -2.61 -15.54
CA LYS A 65 -8.25 -1.17 -15.22
C LYS A 65 -9.46 -0.71 -14.40
N GLY A 66 -9.20 0.04 -13.33
CA GLY A 66 -10.21 0.53 -12.40
C GLY A 66 -10.66 -0.50 -11.37
N TYR A 67 -9.91 -1.59 -11.16
CA TYR A 67 -10.13 -2.54 -10.06
C TYR A 67 -8.92 -2.59 -9.14
N VAL A 68 -9.16 -2.92 -7.87
CA VAL A 68 -8.15 -3.20 -6.84
C VAL A 68 -8.65 -4.35 -5.96
N TYR A 69 -7.73 -5.07 -5.33
CA TYR A 69 -8.02 -5.88 -4.16
C TYR A 69 -8.01 -4.96 -2.94
N ARG A 70 -8.99 -5.11 -2.05
CA ARG A 70 -9.17 -4.26 -0.88
C ARG A 70 -9.32 -5.12 0.37
N LYS A 71 -8.58 -4.77 1.43
CA LYS A 71 -8.69 -5.38 2.77
C LYS A 71 -8.90 -4.26 3.80
N PRO A 72 -10.09 -4.14 4.42
CA PRO A 72 -10.37 -3.13 5.44
C PRO A 72 -9.90 -3.57 6.82
N ASN A 73 -9.81 -2.61 7.76
CA ASN A 73 -9.55 -2.84 9.18
C ASN A 73 -8.23 -3.59 9.48
N VAL A 74 -7.20 -3.35 8.67
CA VAL A 74 -5.88 -4.01 8.83
C VAL A 74 -5.10 -3.30 9.94
N PRO A 75 -4.61 -4.01 10.97
CA PRO A 75 -3.79 -3.43 12.03
C PRO A 75 -2.39 -3.04 11.52
N ILE A 76 -1.72 -2.11 12.21
CA ILE A 76 -0.42 -1.59 11.79
C ILE A 76 0.64 -2.69 11.55
N GLU A 77 0.68 -3.72 12.40
CA GLU A 77 1.65 -4.82 12.28
C GLU A 77 1.48 -5.59 10.96
N GLU A 78 0.23 -5.89 10.58
CA GLU A 78 -0.09 -6.58 9.32
C GLU A 78 0.13 -5.64 8.11
N THR A 79 -0.20 -4.35 8.24
CA THR A 79 0.12 -3.35 7.21
C THR A 79 1.61 -3.30 6.90
N LEU A 80 2.46 -3.27 7.93
CA LEU A 80 3.91 -3.28 7.76
C LEU A 80 4.40 -4.57 7.09
N GLN A 81 3.80 -5.72 7.43
CA GLN A 81 4.12 -6.99 6.77
C GLN A 81 3.76 -7.00 5.29
N PHE A 82 2.61 -6.44 4.90
CA PHE A 82 2.24 -6.31 3.49
C PHE A 82 3.20 -5.39 2.74
N PHE A 83 3.52 -4.22 3.29
CA PHE A 83 4.45 -3.29 2.64
C PHE A 83 5.85 -3.88 2.49
N ARG A 84 6.36 -4.59 3.50
CA ARG A 84 7.64 -5.33 3.40
C ARG A 84 7.58 -6.42 2.32
N SER A 85 6.52 -7.24 2.34
CA SER A 85 6.34 -8.32 1.36
C SER A 85 6.29 -7.79 -0.07
N PHE A 86 5.58 -6.67 -0.30
CA PHE A 86 5.51 -6.03 -1.61
C PHE A 86 6.84 -5.39 -2.02
N LEU A 87 7.56 -4.75 -1.09
CA LEU A 87 8.89 -4.19 -1.36
C LEU A 87 9.88 -5.28 -1.82
N GLU A 88 9.87 -6.43 -1.15
CA GLU A 88 10.80 -7.54 -1.41
C GLU A 88 10.42 -8.35 -2.65
N ASN A 89 9.13 -8.67 -2.81
CA ASN A 89 8.67 -9.66 -3.78
C ASN A 89 7.87 -9.06 -4.94
N GLN A 90 7.57 -7.76 -4.90
CA GLN A 90 6.67 -7.07 -5.85
C GLN A 90 5.27 -7.69 -5.95
N THR A 91 4.87 -8.49 -4.96
CA THR A 91 3.58 -9.18 -4.91
C THR A 91 3.11 -9.38 -3.48
N LEU A 92 1.80 -9.54 -3.29
CA LEU A 92 1.20 -9.97 -2.05
C LEU A 92 0.56 -11.36 -2.22
N THR A 93 0.47 -12.11 -1.13
CA THR A 93 -0.39 -13.30 -1.08
C THR A 93 -1.78 -12.86 -0.63
N LEU A 94 -2.80 -13.19 -1.42
CA LEU A 94 -4.19 -12.86 -1.11
C LEU A 94 -4.84 -14.05 -0.40
N ASP A 95 -5.45 -13.77 0.74
CA ASP A 95 -6.31 -14.69 1.49
C ASP A 95 -7.81 -14.44 1.18
N ALA A 96 -8.70 -15.13 1.90
CA ALA A 96 -10.14 -15.05 1.70
C ALA A 96 -10.76 -13.69 2.09
N ASP A 97 -10.04 -12.83 2.82
CA ASP A 97 -10.54 -11.55 3.32
C ASP A 97 -10.31 -10.40 2.32
N TRP A 98 -9.57 -10.65 1.23
CA TRP A 98 -9.39 -9.68 0.16
C TRP A 98 -10.58 -9.64 -0.78
N LEU A 99 -11.11 -8.45 -1.00
CA LEU A 99 -12.24 -8.22 -1.90
C LEU A 99 -11.76 -7.53 -3.17
N GLN A 100 -12.03 -8.11 -4.34
CA GLN A 100 -11.86 -7.41 -5.60
C GLN A 100 -12.99 -6.39 -5.78
N VAL A 101 -12.64 -5.11 -5.84
CA VAL A 101 -13.59 -4.00 -5.95
C VAL A 101 -13.23 -3.06 -7.09
N LYS A 102 -14.22 -2.33 -7.60
CA LYS A 102 -13.99 -1.25 -8.56
C LYS A 102 -13.48 -0.01 -7.80
N ALA A 103 -12.31 0.48 -8.18
CA ALA A 103 -11.80 1.78 -7.75
C ALA A 103 -12.52 2.89 -8.54
N TYR A 104 -13.05 3.89 -7.84
CA TYR A 104 -13.82 5.01 -8.40
C TYR A 104 -12.98 6.27 -8.49
#